data_AF-A0A6I3M967-F1
#
_entry.id   AF-A0A6I3M967-F1
#
_cell.length_a   1.000
_cell.length_b   1.000
_cell.length_c   1.000
_cell.angle_alpha   90.00
_cell.angle_beta   90.00
_cell.angle_gamma   90.00
#
_symmetry.space_group_name_H-M   'P 1'
#
loop_
_entity.id
_entity.type
_entity.pdbx_description
1 polymer ?
#
loop_
_entity_poly.entity_id
_entity_poly.type
_entity_poly.pdbx_seq_one_letter_code
_entity_poly.pdbx_strand_id
1 'polypeptide(L)'
;MSEHENEHTNEQTTKTAAATIAERTIEEAEQPPGAETTPSRRRLERTTLILLGGLAVAIVTAVVLGVAVANANRELAASEAETAELSAQVADLETDLEDVTASRDQYRDDASRVAEREIEVSKREDEVTAREEAITAEEERVAATTLLDGFAYTVGQTMEAGTYEANATGGTCYWEITTTGSNYSDIVDNDLGTRGVIRVTVSAGQDFSSQRCGDWRKVG
;
A
#
# COMPACT_ATOMS: atom_id res chain seq x y z
N MET A 1 14.06 -8.76 19.85
CA MET A 1 14.86 -9.60 20.74
C MET A 1 14.05 -10.87 20.95
N SER A 2 14.50 -11.98 20.34
CA SER A 2 13.93 -13.36 20.41
C SER A 2 12.50 -13.55 19.89
N GLU A 3 12.03 -14.63 19.26
CA GLU A 3 12.44 -15.98 18.78
C GLU A 3 11.29 -16.39 17.81
N HIS A 4 11.49 -17.00 16.63
CA HIS A 4 11.52 -18.45 16.33
C HIS A 4 11.52 -18.56 14.77
N GLU A 5 12.43 -19.26 14.08
CA GLU A 5 12.42 -20.72 13.75
C GLU A 5 11.05 -21.22 13.24
N ASN A 6 10.86 -21.98 12.16
CA ASN A 6 11.63 -22.75 11.17
C ASN A 6 10.66 -22.85 9.94
N GLU A 7 10.98 -23.25 8.70
CA GLU A 7 11.20 -24.64 8.31
C GLU A 7 11.45 -24.75 6.79
N HIS A 8 12.61 -25.33 6.45
CA HIS A 8 12.97 -26.16 5.30
C HIS A 8 12.35 -25.97 3.90
N THR A 9 13.16 -25.40 3.01
CA THR A 9 13.26 -25.77 1.59
C THR A 9 14.04 -27.08 1.43
N ASN A 10 13.57 -27.99 0.59
CA ASN A 10 14.34 -29.14 0.12
C ASN A 10 14.24 -29.23 -1.42
N GLU A 11 15.28 -28.77 -2.09
CA GLU A 11 15.60 -29.08 -3.48
C GLU A 11 16.15 -30.50 -3.56
N GLN A 12 15.56 -31.38 -4.36
CA GLN A 12 16.30 -32.53 -4.89
C GLN A 12 15.96 -32.80 -6.36
N THR A 13 16.94 -32.44 -7.18
CA THR A 13 17.09 -32.69 -8.60
C THR A 13 17.30 -34.19 -8.86
N THR A 14 16.46 -34.82 -9.68
CA THR A 14 16.68 -36.20 -10.14
C THR A 14 17.61 -36.24 -11.35
N LYS A 15 18.76 -36.89 -11.18
CA LYS A 15 19.77 -37.18 -12.20
C LYS A 15 19.65 -38.64 -12.67
N THR A 16 19.79 -38.79 -13.99
CA THR A 16 19.75 -39.97 -14.85
C THR A 16 20.68 -41.15 -14.48
N ALA A 17 20.19 -42.34 -14.86
CA ALA A 17 20.86 -43.61 -15.20
C ALA A 17 21.47 -44.50 -14.12
N ALA A 18 21.05 -45.77 -14.09
CA ALA A 18 21.86 -46.89 -14.57
C ALA A 18 21.04 -48.19 -14.62
N ALA A 19 21.24 -48.93 -15.71
CA ALA A 19 20.75 -50.28 -15.93
C ALA A 19 21.39 -51.27 -14.94
N THR A 20 20.64 -52.29 -14.50
CA THR A 20 21.22 -53.53 -13.99
C THR A 20 20.35 -54.69 -14.42
N ILE A 21 20.96 -55.54 -15.25
CA ILE A 21 20.47 -56.83 -15.73
C ILE A 21 20.58 -57.80 -14.56
N ALA A 22 19.47 -58.42 -14.17
CA ALA A 22 19.45 -59.53 -13.23
C ALA A 22 19.19 -60.82 -14.02
N GLU A 23 20.28 -61.54 -14.25
CA GLU A 23 20.36 -62.90 -14.77
C GLU A 23 19.62 -63.85 -13.81
N ARG A 24 18.62 -64.58 -14.32
CA ARG A 24 17.94 -65.61 -13.54
C ARG A 24 17.97 -66.94 -14.29
N THR A 25 18.89 -67.76 -13.83
CA THR A 25 19.10 -69.18 -14.10
C THR A 25 17.86 -69.99 -13.69
N ILE A 26 17.29 -70.75 -14.62
CA ILE A 26 16.41 -71.91 -14.39
C ILE A 26 16.81 -72.90 -15.50
N GLU A 27 17.71 -73.83 -15.19
CA GLU A 27 17.44 -75.18 -14.68
C GLU A 27 17.34 -76.19 -15.83
N GLU A 28 18.49 -76.82 -16.01
CA GLU A 28 18.82 -77.87 -16.95
C GLU A 28 18.16 -79.18 -16.49
N ALA A 29 17.10 -79.60 -17.18
CA ALA A 29 16.49 -80.91 -17.00
C ALA A 29 17.11 -81.91 -17.99
N GLU A 30 17.98 -82.74 -17.44
CA GLU A 30 18.60 -83.92 -18.01
C GLU A 30 17.52 -84.97 -18.40
N GLN A 31 17.52 -85.46 -19.65
CA GLN A 31 16.76 -86.66 -20.04
C GLN A 31 17.66 -87.62 -20.85
N PRO A 32 17.69 -88.94 -20.52
CA PRO A 32 18.72 -89.89 -20.95
C PRO A 32 18.40 -90.53 -22.34
N PRO A 33 19.32 -91.34 -22.91
CA PRO A 33 19.46 -91.48 -24.36
C PRO A 33 18.62 -92.62 -24.96
N GLY A 34 18.35 -92.49 -26.26
CA GLY A 34 18.08 -93.62 -27.15
C GLY A 34 16.70 -93.61 -27.81
N ALA A 35 16.64 -93.18 -29.07
CA ALA A 35 15.99 -93.88 -30.17
C ALA A 35 16.05 -93.02 -31.43
N GLU A 36 16.96 -93.37 -32.34
CA GLU A 36 16.87 -92.94 -33.74
C GLU A 36 15.49 -93.35 -34.28
N THR A 37 14.65 -92.38 -34.62
CA THR A 37 13.53 -92.60 -35.54
C THR A 37 13.49 -91.49 -36.58
N THR A 38 13.66 -91.92 -37.81
CA THR A 38 13.61 -91.16 -39.06
C THR A 38 12.39 -90.23 -39.12
N PRO A 39 12.48 -88.99 -39.62
CA PRO A 39 11.30 -88.17 -39.84
C PRO A 39 10.49 -88.79 -40.99
N SER A 40 9.48 -89.59 -40.66
CA SER A 40 8.43 -89.98 -41.58
C SER A 40 7.68 -88.70 -41.97
N ARG A 41 7.93 -88.20 -43.19
CA ARG A 41 7.11 -87.17 -43.84
C ARG A 41 5.67 -87.68 -43.97
N ARG A 42 4.82 -87.44 -42.98
CA ARG A 42 3.37 -87.55 -43.14
C ARG A 42 2.94 -86.41 -44.06
N ARG A 43 2.49 -86.76 -45.28
CA ARG A 43 1.89 -85.80 -46.22
C ARG A 43 0.62 -85.26 -45.56
N LEU A 44 0.60 -83.96 -45.22
CA LEU A 44 -0.64 -83.29 -44.81
C LEU A 44 -1.66 -83.41 -45.97
N GLU A 45 -2.89 -83.79 -45.64
CA GLU A 45 -3.98 -83.82 -46.60
C GLU A 45 -4.34 -82.39 -47.03
N ARG A 46 -4.76 -82.23 -48.30
CA ARG A 46 -5.04 -80.92 -48.93
C ARG A 46 -6.07 -80.08 -48.14
N THR A 47 -6.99 -80.73 -47.45
CA THR A 47 -8.02 -80.11 -46.60
C THR A 47 -7.42 -79.38 -45.39
N THR A 48 -6.40 -79.95 -44.74
CA THR A 48 -5.71 -79.35 -43.59
C THR A 48 -4.89 -78.12 -44.01
N LEU A 49 -4.29 -78.14 -45.21
CA LEU A 49 -3.58 -76.98 -45.76
C LEU A 49 -4.52 -75.81 -46.12
N ILE A 50 -5.73 -76.10 -46.63
CA ILE A 50 -6.74 -75.08 -46.94
C ILE A 50 -7.27 -74.44 -45.64
N LEU A 51 -7.54 -75.24 -44.61
CA LEU A 51 -7.98 -74.72 -43.30
C LEU A 51 -6.90 -73.86 -42.63
N LEU A 52 -5.63 -74.29 -42.67
CA LEU A 52 -4.51 -73.49 -42.16
C LEU A 52 -4.31 -72.20 -42.96
N GLY A 53 -4.48 -72.23 -44.29
CA GLY A 53 -4.42 -71.05 -45.14
C GLY A 53 -5.55 -70.05 -44.83
N GLY A 54 -6.78 -70.54 -44.66
CA GLY A 54 -7.93 -69.71 -44.25
C GLY A 54 -7.75 -69.10 -42.86
N LEU A 55 -7.23 -69.87 -41.90
CA LEU A 55 -6.90 -69.37 -40.57
C LEU A 55 -5.80 -68.30 -40.61
N ALA A 56 -4.76 -68.50 -41.42
CA ALA A 56 -3.69 -67.51 -41.60
C ALA A 56 -4.22 -66.19 -42.17
N VAL A 57 -5.11 -66.23 -43.16
CA VAL A 57 -5.76 -65.03 -43.71
C VAL A 57 -6.65 -64.34 -42.68
N ALA A 58 -7.40 -65.11 -41.88
CA ALA A 58 -8.22 -64.57 -40.79
C ALA A 58 -7.38 -63.89 -39.71
N ILE A 59 -6.23 -64.46 -39.36
CA ILE A 59 -5.29 -63.86 -38.41
C ILE A 59 -4.69 -62.57 -38.99
N VAL A 60 -4.24 -62.56 -40.25
CA VAL A 60 -3.66 -61.38 -40.89
C VAL A 60 -4.69 -60.25 -40.96
N THR A 61 -5.93 -60.54 -41.34
CA THR A 61 -7.01 -59.54 -41.36
C THR A 61 -7.33 -59.01 -39.97
N ALA A 62 -7.40 -59.87 -38.94
CA ALA A 62 -7.58 -59.44 -37.56
C ALA A 62 -6.43 -58.55 -37.05
N VAL A 63 -5.19 -58.86 -37.42
CA VAL A 63 -4.01 -58.05 -37.07
C VAL A 63 -4.07 -56.67 -37.75
N VAL A 64 -4.38 -56.61 -39.04
CA VAL A 64 -4.50 -55.35 -39.78
C VAL A 64 -5.62 -54.47 -39.21
N LEU A 65 -6.79 -55.05 -38.93
CA LEU A 65 -7.89 -54.36 -38.26
C LEU A 65 -7.50 -53.88 -36.85
N GLY A 66 -6.82 -54.72 -36.08
CA GLY A 66 -6.31 -54.36 -34.75
C GLY A 66 -5.32 -53.19 -34.79
N VAL A 67 -4.43 -53.16 -35.78
CA VAL A 67 -3.50 -52.04 -36.00
C VAL A 67 -4.24 -50.75 -36.38
N ALA A 68 -5.23 -50.83 -37.27
CA ALA A 68 -6.03 -49.67 -37.68
C ALA A 68 -6.83 -49.10 -36.50
N VAL A 69 -7.48 -49.95 -35.71
CA VAL A 69 -8.21 -49.56 -34.48
C VAL A 69 -7.24 -48.98 -33.45
N ALA A 70 -6.06 -49.60 -33.25
CA ALA A 70 -5.06 -49.07 -32.34
C ALA A 70 -4.54 -47.70 -32.78
N ASN A 71 -4.41 -47.45 -34.08
CA ASN A 71 -4.01 -46.14 -34.60
C ASN A 71 -5.10 -45.09 -34.39
N ALA A 72 -6.35 -45.41 -34.70
CA ALA A 72 -7.50 -44.54 -34.45
C ALA A 72 -7.65 -44.20 -32.95
N ASN A 73 -7.44 -45.18 -32.06
CA ASN A 73 -7.47 -44.95 -30.61
C ASN A 73 -6.34 -44.03 -30.14
N ARG A 74 -5.14 -44.08 -30.76
CA ARG A 74 -4.04 -43.14 -30.44
C ARG A 74 -4.35 -41.72 -30.89
N GLU A 75 -4.93 -41.57 -32.07
CA GLU A 75 -5.32 -40.27 -32.62
C GLU A 75 -6.46 -39.63 -31.81
N LEU A 76 -7.44 -40.43 -31.39
CA LEU A 76 -8.49 -40.00 -30.47
C LEU A 76 -7.91 -39.58 -29.12
N ALA A 77 -7.00 -40.38 -28.54
CA ALA A 77 -6.35 -40.04 -27.27
C ALA A 77 -5.49 -38.76 -27.36
N ALA A 78 -4.83 -38.53 -28.49
CA ALA A 78 -4.07 -37.31 -28.73
C ALA A 78 -4.99 -36.08 -28.83
N SER A 79 -6.13 -36.21 -29.51
CA SER A 79 -7.14 -35.15 -29.62
C SER A 79 -7.79 -34.84 -28.26
N GLU A 80 -8.12 -35.87 -27.47
CA GLU A 80 -8.63 -35.69 -26.11
C GLU A 80 -7.61 -34.93 -25.23
N ALA A 81 -6.32 -35.25 -25.34
CA ALA A 81 -5.26 -34.53 -24.63
C ALA A 81 -5.15 -33.06 -25.04
N GLU A 82 -5.25 -32.74 -26.34
CA GLU A 82 -5.23 -31.36 -26.83
C GLU A 82 -6.45 -30.56 -26.34
N THR A 83 -7.65 -31.16 -26.34
CA THR A 83 -8.85 -30.51 -25.80
C THR A 83 -8.76 -30.27 -24.29
N ALA A 84 -8.17 -31.22 -23.55
CA ALA A 84 -7.91 -31.06 -22.12
C ALA A 84 -6.93 -29.91 -21.87
N GLU A 85 -5.85 -29.80 -22.63
CA GLU A 85 -4.89 -28.70 -22.53
C GLU A 85 -5.54 -27.35 -22.86
N LEU A 86 -6.31 -27.26 -23.94
CA LEU A 86 -6.96 -26.02 -24.35
C LEU A 86 -8.03 -25.58 -23.33
N SER A 87 -8.77 -26.52 -22.76
CA SER A 87 -9.72 -26.22 -21.67
C SER A 87 -9.02 -25.72 -20.41
N ALA A 88 -7.84 -26.26 -20.08
CA ALA A 88 -7.04 -25.78 -18.97
C ALA A 88 -6.51 -24.35 -19.22
N GLN A 89 -6.05 -24.05 -20.43
CA GLN A 89 -5.63 -22.70 -20.82
C GLN A 89 -6.79 -21.70 -20.78
N VAL A 90 -8.01 -22.10 -21.17
CA VAL A 90 -9.20 -21.23 -21.07
C VAL A 90 -9.51 -20.94 -19.60
N ALA A 91 -9.47 -21.94 -18.71
CA ALA A 91 -9.71 -21.73 -17.29
C ALA A 91 -8.66 -20.83 -16.62
N ASP A 92 -7.39 -20.96 -17.03
CA ASP A 92 -6.30 -20.09 -16.58
C ASP A 92 -6.53 -18.64 -17.04
N LEU A 93 -6.88 -18.44 -18.32
CA LEU A 93 -7.15 -17.12 -18.87
C LEU A 93 -8.41 -16.47 -18.28
N GLU A 94 -9.43 -17.26 -17.94
CA GLU A 94 -10.61 -16.79 -17.19
C GLU A 94 -10.21 -16.28 -15.80
N THR A 95 -9.34 -17.00 -15.10
CA THR A 95 -8.81 -16.60 -13.78
C THR A 95 -7.99 -15.30 -13.89
N ASP A 96 -7.08 -15.23 -14.87
CA ASP A 96 -6.27 -14.03 -15.13
C ASP A 96 -7.15 -12.81 -15.44
N LEU A 97 -8.25 -13.00 -16.19
CA LEU A 97 -9.18 -11.92 -16.51
C LEU A 97 -9.92 -11.40 -15.27
N GLU A 98 -10.30 -12.29 -14.36
CA GLU A 98 -10.90 -11.93 -13.07
C GLU A 98 -9.91 -11.13 -12.22
N ASP A 99 -8.66 -11.60 -12.08
CA ASP A 99 -7.61 -10.92 -11.30
C ASP A 99 -7.25 -9.55 -11.86
N VAL A 100 -7.10 -9.44 -13.19
CA VAL A 100 -6.83 -8.16 -13.86
C VAL A 100 -8.02 -7.21 -13.70
N THR A 101 -9.25 -7.72 -13.75
CA THR A 101 -10.46 -6.91 -13.56
C THR A 101 -10.55 -6.39 -12.13
N ALA A 102 -10.32 -7.25 -11.13
CA ALA A 102 -10.29 -6.88 -9.73
C ALA A 102 -9.22 -5.83 -9.43
N SER A 103 -7.99 -6.04 -9.93
CA SER A 103 -6.88 -5.07 -9.78
C SER A 103 -7.22 -3.73 -10.40
N ARG A 104 -7.81 -3.74 -11.59
CA ARG A 104 -8.21 -2.54 -12.33
C ARG A 104 -9.32 -1.76 -11.64
N ASP A 105 -10.26 -2.44 -11.00
CA ASP A 105 -11.32 -1.78 -10.23
C ASP A 105 -10.78 -1.23 -8.90
N GLN A 106 -9.87 -1.95 -8.24
CA GLN A 106 -9.14 -1.42 -7.07
C GLN A 106 -8.38 -0.13 -7.39
N TYR A 107 -7.66 -0.06 -8.52
CA TYR A 107 -6.95 1.15 -8.91
C TYR A 107 -7.87 2.33 -9.20
N ARG A 108 -9.09 2.08 -9.70
CA ARG A 108 -10.09 3.14 -9.90
C ARG A 108 -10.62 3.67 -8.58
N ASP A 109 -10.87 2.80 -7.62
CA ASP A 109 -11.31 3.18 -6.29
C ASP A 109 -10.21 3.97 -5.56
N ASP A 110 -8.96 3.51 -5.65
CA ASP A 110 -7.82 4.22 -5.10
C ASP A 110 -7.60 5.58 -5.75
N ALA A 111 -7.72 5.69 -7.07
CA ALA A 111 -7.65 6.95 -7.79
C ALA A 111 -8.75 7.93 -7.34
N SER A 112 -9.97 7.45 -7.14
CA SER A 112 -11.09 8.26 -6.64
C SER A 112 -10.83 8.78 -5.23
N ARG A 113 -10.34 7.90 -4.33
CA ARG A 113 -9.95 8.28 -2.96
C ARG A 113 -8.78 9.27 -2.92
N VAL A 114 -7.83 9.16 -3.84
CA VAL A 114 -6.74 10.15 -3.97
C VAL A 114 -7.32 11.49 -4.39
N ALA A 115 -8.17 11.54 -5.41
CA ALA A 115 -8.79 12.78 -5.87
C ALA A 115 -9.61 13.47 -4.77
N GLU A 116 -10.37 12.72 -3.98
CA GLU A 116 -11.10 13.27 -2.83
C GLU A 116 -10.15 13.86 -1.78
N ARG A 117 -9.05 13.18 -1.46
CA ARG A 117 -8.05 13.68 -0.52
C ARG A 117 -7.35 14.93 -1.03
N GLU A 118 -7.07 15.03 -2.32
CA GLU A 118 -6.46 16.23 -2.92
C GLU A 118 -7.36 17.45 -2.72
N ILE A 119 -8.67 17.29 -2.90
CA ILE A 119 -9.66 18.35 -2.62
C ILE A 119 -9.65 18.75 -1.14
N GLU A 120 -9.67 17.77 -0.23
CA GLU A 120 -9.65 18.04 1.21
C GLU A 120 -8.32 18.63 1.70
N VAL A 121 -7.20 18.26 1.08
CA VAL A 121 -5.90 18.90 1.34
C VAL A 121 -5.95 20.34 0.87
N SER A 122 -6.37 20.61 -0.37
CA SER A 122 -6.46 21.97 -0.92
C SER A 122 -7.34 22.88 -0.06
N LYS A 123 -8.50 22.40 0.39
CA LYS A 123 -9.37 23.16 1.29
C LYS A 123 -8.68 23.49 2.63
N ARG A 124 -7.94 22.54 3.20
CA ARG A 124 -7.20 22.78 4.45
C ARG A 124 -6.04 23.73 4.24
N GLU A 125 -5.38 23.70 3.10
CA GLU A 125 -4.34 24.67 2.73
C GLU A 125 -4.95 26.08 2.71
N ASP A 126 -6.10 26.28 2.05
CA ASP A 126 -6.80 27.57 2.04
C ASP A 126 -7.19 28.03 3.46
N GLU A 127 -7.71 27.12 4.29
CA GLU A 127 -8.05 27.41 5.70
C GLU A 127 -6.82 27.73 6.57
N VAL A 128 -5.67 27.10 6.30
CA VAL A 128 -4.40 27.43 6.97
C VAL A 128 -3.95 28.82 6.54
N THR A 129 -3.91 29.11 5.24
CA THR A 129 -3.52 30.41 4.71
C THR A 129 -4.37 31.54 5.27
N ALA A 130 -5.70 31.38 5.30
CA ALA A 130 -6.59 32.40 5.88
C ALA A 130 -6.32 32.65 7.37
N ARG A 131 -5.95 31.61 8.14
CA ARG A 131 -5.57 31.77 9.55
C ARG A 131 -4.21 32.44 9.70
N GLU A 132 -3.24 32.11 8.85
CA GLU A 132 -1.92 32.74 8.86
C GLU A 132 -2.03 34.23 8.54
N GLU A 133 -2.79 34.60 7.50
CA GLU A 133 -3.06 36.01 7.16
C GLU A 133 -3.74 36.76 8.32
N ALA A 134 -4.73 36.14 8.97
CA ALA A 134 -5.40 36.74 10.12
C ALA A 134 -4.46 36.92 11.32
N ILE A 135 -3.59 35.94 11.59
CA ILE A 135 -2.59 36.04 12.66
C ILE A 135 -1.57 37.13 12.34
N THR A 136 -1.06 37.19 11.11
CA THR A 136 -0.12 38.25 10.70
C THR A 136 -0.74 39.63 10.86
N ALA A 137 -1.99 39.83 10.43
CA ALA A 137 -2.69 41.10 10.61
C ALA A 137 -2.85 41.47 12.10
N GLU A 138 -3.11 40.48 12.96
CA GLU A 138 -3.20 40.67 14.40
C GLU A 138 -1.83 40.99 15.04
N GLU A 139 -0.76 40.32 14.61
CA GLU A 139 0.61 40.59 15.06
C GLU A 139 1.05 42.01 14.66
N GLU A 140 0.76 42.44 13.44
CA GLU A 140 1.00 43.80 12.97
C GLU A 140 0.22 44.82 13.79
N ARG A 141 -1.07 44.54 14.09
CA ARG A 141 -1.89 45.39 14.95
C ARG A 141 -1.33 45.48 16.37
N VAL A 142 -0.91 44.36 16.95
CA VAL A 142 -0.29 44.32 18.28
C VAL A 142 1.02 45.12 18.26
N ALA A 143 1.87 44.95 17.25
CA ALA A 143 3.11 45.69 17.12
C ALA A 143 2.87 47.21 16.97
N ALA A 144 1.90 47.61 16.14
CA ALA A 144 1.56 49.02 15.92
C ALA A 144 0.93 49.69 17.15
N THR A 145 0.27 48.92 18.01
CA THR A 145 -0.46 49.44 19.19
C THR A 145 0.22 49.13 20.52
N THR A 146 1.41 48.52 20.51
CA THR A 146 2.20 48.31 21.74
C THR A 146 2.89 49.62 22.14
N LEU A 147 2.71 50.02 23.39
CA LEU A 147 3.40 51.16 23.99
C LEU A 147 4.53 50.63 24.87
N LEU A 148 5.72 51.17 24.68
CA LEU A 148 6.89 50.81 25.46
C LEU A 148 6.85 51.54 26.81
N ASP A 149 7.24 50.83 27.87
CA ASP A 149 7.41 51.43 29.20
C ASP A 149 8.51 52.51 29.19
N GLY A 150 8.35 53.55 30.01
CA GLY A 150 9.32 54.64 30.12
C GLY A 150 9.20 55.73 29.06
N PHE A 151 8.19 55.68 28.19
CA PHE A 151 7.89 56.72 27.21
C PHE A 151 6.59 57.47 27.54
N ALA A 152 6.48 58.68 27.01
CA ALA A 152 5.26 59.48 27.07
C ALA A 152 4.60 59.53 25.68
N TYR A 153 3.28 59.42 25.68
CA TYR A 153 2.46 59.32 24.48
C TYR A 153 1.33 60.34 24.55
N THR A 154 1.00 60.95 23.41
CA THR A 154 -0.17 61.85 23.29
C THR A 154 -1.26 61.12 22.54
N VAL A 155 -2.41 60.97 23.19
CA VAL A 155 -3.54 60.19 22.70
C VAL A 155 -4.23 60.92 21.54
N GLY A 156 -4.30 60.25 20.40
CA GLY A 156 -4.73 60.81 19.12
C GLY A 156 -3.58 61.40 18.28
N GLN A 157 -2.33 61.31 18.75
CA GLN A 157 -1.14 61.72 17.98
C GLN A 157 -0.11 60.60 17.87
N THR A 158 0.46 60.15 18.99
CA THR A 158 1.51 59.10 19.02
C THR A 158 1.01 57.78 19.57
N MET A 159 -0.24 57.74 20.04
CA MET A 159 -0.97 56.52 20.39
C MET A 159 -2.46 56.69 20.09
N GLU A 160 -3.17 55.57 19.96
CA GLU A 160 -4.62 55.59 19.76
C GLU A 160 -5.37 55.70 21.10
N ALA A 161 -6.60 56.23 21.08
CA ALA A 161 -7.51 56.10 22.21
C ALA A 161 -7.97 54.63 22.35
N GLY A 162 -8.26 54.21 23.59
CA GLY A 162 -8.71 52.86 23.91
C GLY A 162 -8.29 52.39 25.30
N THR A 163 -8.46 51.10 25.54
CA THR A 163 -8.02 50.42 26.76
C THR A 163 -6.70 49.70 26.51
N TYR A 164 -5.73 49.97 27.38
CA TYR A 164 -4.41 49.38 27.36
C TYR A 164 -4.18 48.51 28.59
N GLU A 165 -3.45 47.42 28.42
CA GLU A 165 -3.13 46.46 29.47
C GLU A 165 -1.62 46.26 29.59
N ALA A 166 -1.09 46.32 30.80
CA ALA A 166 0.29 45.93 31.12
C ALA A 166 0.31 44.89 32.25
N ASN A 167 1.38 44.10 32.30
CA ASN A 167 1.61 43.15 33.37
C ASN A 167 2.83 43.58 34.20
N ALA A 168 2.56 44.29 35.29
CA ALA A 168 3.59 44.82 36.16
C ALA A 168 4.25 43.68 36.96
N THR A 169 5.53 43.45 36.71
CA THR A 169 6.33 42.43 37.40
C THR A 169 6.94 42.92 38.73
N GLY A 170 7.03 44.24 38.91
CA GLY A 170 7.53 44.91 40.11
C GLY A 170 6.44 45.63 40.92
N GLY A 171 6.74 46.00 42.18
CA GLY A 171 5.81 46.74 43.06
C GLY A 171 5.94 48.27 42.98
N THR A 172 6.51 48.80 41.91
CA THR A 172 6.73 50.24 41.73
C THR A 172 6.31 50.71 40.34
N CYS A 173 5.34 50.03 39.72
CA CYS A 173 4.74 50.52 38.48
C CYS A 173 4.04 51.85 38.80
N TYR A 174 4.36 52.89 38.06
CA TYR A 174 3.65 54.15 38.12
C TYR A 174 3.18 54.50 36.71
N TRP A 175 1.92 54.85 36.58
CA TRP A 175 1.37 55.38 35.34
C TRP A 175 0.52 56.61 35.64
N GLU A 176 0.40 57.48 34.64
CA GLU A 176 -0.42 58.67 34.74
C GLU A 176 -1.03 59.04 33.40
N ILE A 177 -2.20 59.67 33.49
CA ILE A 177 -2.93 60.33 32.42
C ILE A 177 -3.03 61.81 32.80
N THR A 178 -2.66 62.71 31.89
CA THR A 178 -2.78 64.16 32.08
C THR A 178 -3.51 64.80 30.91
N THR A 179 -4.03 66.00 31.09
CA THR A 179 -4.59 66.78 29.97
C THR A 179 -3.46 67.25 29.05
N THR A 180 -3.57 66.99 27.74
CA THR A 180 -2.52 67.36 26.78
C THR A 180 -2.23 68.86 26.81
N GLY A 181 -0.94 69.21 26.80
CA GLY A 181 -0.49 70.61 26.80
C GLY A 181 -0.52 71.30 28.17
N SER A 182 -0.94 70.59 29.24
CA SER A 182 -0.87 71.09 30.62
C SER A 182 0.56 71.06 31.21
N ASN A 183 1.54 70.50 30.49
CA ASN A 183 2.88 70.19 31.00
C ASN A 183 2.81 69.35 32.30
N TYR A 184 1.96 68.31 32.30
CA TYR A 184 1.78 67.38 33.41
C TYR A 184 1.21 67.98 34.70
N SER A 185 0.66 69.21 34.64
CA SER A 185 0.11 69.90 35.82
C SER A 185 -1.36 69.55 36.10
N ASP A 186 -2.08 69.05 35.09
CA ASP A 186 -3.47 68.65 35.18
C ASP A 186 -3.59 67.12 35.04
N ILE A 187 -3.56 66.43 36.19
CA ILE A 187 -3.65 64.97 36.27
C ILE A 187 -5.12 64.57 36.18
N VAL A 188 -5.43 63.75 35.17
CA VAL A 188 -6.73 63.14 34.98
C VAL A 188 -6.85 61.90 35.86
N ASP A 189 -5.83 61.03 35.83
CA ASP A 189 -5.79 59.81 36.63
C ASP A 189 -4.33 59.34 36.78
N ASN A 190 -4.00 58.73 37.91
CA ASN A 190 -2.70 58.10 38.13
C ASN A 190 -2.78 57.05 39.23
N ASP A 191 -1.88 56.07 39.18
CA ASP A 191 -1.78 55.07 40.23
C ASP A 191 -0.36 54.53 40.40
N LEU A 192 -0.07 54.07 41.61
CA LEU A 192 1.07 53.20 41.91
C LEU A 192 0.60 51.75 41.82
N GLY A 193 0.70 51.22 40.60
CA GLY A 193 0.30 49.85 40.28
C GLY A 193 0.95 48.81 41.20
N THR A 194 0.12 47.91 41.71
CA THR A 194 0.57 46.68 42.40
C THR A 194 0.91 45.61 41.34
N ARG A 195 1.69 44.58 41.70
CA ARG A 195 2.03 43.50 40.77
C ARG A 195 0.79 42.88 40.13
N GLY A 196 0.87 42.57 38.84
CA GLY A 196 -0.19 41.90 38.08
C GLY A 196 -0.69 42.72 36.90
N VAL A 197 -1.87 42.33 36.41
CA VAL A 197 -2.50 42.94 35.23
C VAL A 197 -3.12 44.27 35.61
N ILE A 198 -2.72 45.34 34.93
CA ILE A 198 -3.23 46.70 35.08
C ILE A 198 -3.89 47.10 33.76
N ARG A 199 -5.08 47.71 33.83
CA ARG A 199 -5.79 48.24 32.66
C ARG A 199 -6.05 49.72 32.82
N VAL A 200 -5.77 50.48 31.77
CA VAL A 200 -5.93 51.93 31.72
C VAL A 200 -6.69 52.30 30.46
N THR A 201 -7.69 53.18 30.58
CA THR A 201 -8.46 53.68 29.43
C THR A 201 -8.09 55.13 29.18
N VAL A 202 -7.73 55.43 27.94
CA VAL A 202 -7.29 56.76 27.50
C VAL A 202 -8.14 57.27 26.34
N SER A 203 -8.34 58.58 26.30
CA SER A 203 -9.15 59.31 25.33
C SER A 203 -8.34 60.40 24.64
N ALA A 204 -8.74 60.80 23.43
CA ALA A 204 -8.06 61.84 22.68
C ALA A 204 -7.96 63.16 23.47
N GLY A 205 -6.81 63.83 23.37
CA GLY A 205 -6.53 65.05 24.13
C GLY A 205 -5.96 64.80 25.54
N GLN A 206 -5.56 63.57 25.82
CA GLN A 206 -4.80 63.19 27.01
C GLN A 206 -3.35 62.82 26.64
N ASP A 207 -2.45 62.96 27.60
CA ASP A 207 -1.10 62.42 27.55
C ASP A 207 -0.99 61.25 28.54
N PHE A 208 -0.44 60.12 28.10
CA PHE A 208 -0.21 58.91 28.89
C PHE A 208 1.29 58.68 29.06
N SER A 209 1.73 58.39 30.29
CA SER A 209 3.09 57.90 30.54
C SER A 209 3.11 56.81 31.59
N SER A 210 4.09 55.93 31.51
CA SER A 210 4.29 54.88 32.50
C SER A 210 5.76 54.60 32.73
N GLN A 211 6.08 54.13 33.93
CA GLN A 211 7.40 53.71 34.34
C GLN A 211 7.32 52.47 35.22
N ARG A 212 8.14 51.47 34.89
CA ARG A 212 8.27 50.19 35.61
C ARG A 212 6.98 49.37 35.60
N CYS A 213 6.13 49.59 34.61
CA CYS A 213 4.88 48.85 34.41
C CYS A 213 5.05 47.70 33.41
N GLY A 214 6.12 47.74 32.60
CA GLY A 214 6.25 46.90 31.41
C GLY A 214 5.45 47.47 30.24
N ASP A 215 5.58 46.84 29.08
CA ASP A 215 4.94 47.33 27.86
C ASP A 215 3.42 47.16 27.92
N TRP A 216 2.72 48.11 27.33
CA TRP A 216 1.26 48.16 27.29
C TRP A 216 0.74 47.70 25.94
N ARG A 217 -0.24 46.80 25.96
CA ARG A 217 -0.93 46.32 24.76
C ARG A 217 -2.36 46.83 24.72
N LYS A 218 -2.81 47.26 23.55
CA LYS A 218 -4.21 47.67 23.37
C LYS A 218 -5.15 46.46 23.38
N VAL A 219 -6.16 46.47 24.24
CA VAL A 219 -7.11 45.37 24.47
C VAL A 219 -8.58 45.73 24.20
N GLY A 220 -8.88 47.00 23.94
CA GLY A 220 -10.25 47.48 23.66
C GLY A 220 -10.30 48.90 23.16
#